data_AF-A0A7Y9WFM9-F1
#
_entry.id   AF-A0A7Y9WFM9-F1
#
_cell.length_a   1.000
_cell.length_b   1.000
_cell.length_c   1.000
_cell.angle_alpha   90.00
_cell.angle_beta   90.00
_cell.angle_gamma   90.00
#
_symmetry.space_group_name_H-M   'P 1'
#
loop_
_entity.id
_entity.type
_entity.pdbx_description
1 polymer ?
#
loop_
_entity_poly.entity_id
_entity_poly.type
_entity_poly.pdbx_seq_one_letter_code
_entity_poly.pdbx_strand_id
1 'polypeptide(L)'
;MSTTNSNVASLSTSTSTGISTAQSGVTSLSTGVSSLSTGLSTTNSNVTSLSTSTSTGISTAQSGVTSLSTGLSTTNSNVASLSTGVSSLSTGLSTTNSNVTSLSTSTSTGIASLSTGIANSVQYDDASHTKVTLGGAGSTTPVTLTNVAAGTNPTDAVNFGQLTSLSTSTSAGINSLSTGLSTTNSSVVSLSTSTSTGLSTAQSGMTSLSTGLSTTNSNLTSLSTSTSTGIATVQSGVTSLSTGLSTTNSNVASLSTGLTTAASGVSALSTGIANGTVGLVQQVGGAPGNGVLTVGANTGGTSVDFAGTAGARQLSGVAAGTAPTDAVNVSQLQAVASVASDSVLYDNAAHTSVTLGGVGAGSAVALTNVATGAISSTSTDAVNGSQLFALETQVSALTGYSIGSGLLGSQTATGTQTASGSPYVAVNSTGSAASATGTESVAIGGNSTASSGNSVALGSGAKSTASGSTAIGSNATASAPNSVALGAGSIADQPNSVSVGSPGNERTITNVAPGVNPTDAVNMQQLNSVQQGVNAVARQAYSGIAGATALTMIPDVDPGKTLAVGIGSGNYMGYSAVAIGFSARITDNLKVKGGVSTSASGTVYGAGIGYQW
;
A
#
# COMPACT_ATOMS: atom_id res chain seq x y z
N MET A 1 -69.12 81.97 -25.83
CA MET A 1 -68.42 82.00 -24.52
C MET A 1 -68.51 80.67 -23.80
N SER A 2 -69.68 80.18 -23.35
CA SER A 2 -69.81 78.91 -22.61
C SER A 2 -69.45 77.66 -23.43
N THR A 3 -69.99 77.51 -24.65
CA THR A 3 -69.65 76.41 -25.58
C THR A 3 -68.19 76.45 -26.01
N THR A 4 -67.63 77.65 -26.17
CA THR A 4 -66.21 77.86 -26.47
C THR A 4 -65.31 77.38 -25.33
N ASN A 5 -65.61 77.72 -24.07
CA ASN A 5 -64.78 77.32 -22.93
C ASN A 5 -64.87 75.81 -22.63
N SER A 6 -66.05 75.20 -22.77
CA SER A 6 -66.20 73.74 -22.65
C SER A 6 -65.54 72.98 -23.80
N ASN A 7 -65.57 73.53 -25.03
CA ASN A 7 -64.82 72.98 -26.17
C ASN A 7 -63.31 73.16 -26.00
N VAL A 8 -62.85 74.27 -25.42
CA VAL A 8 -61.43 74.51 -25.11
C VAL A 8 -60.98 73.61 -23.97
N ALA A 9 -61.78 73.41 -22.92
CA ALA A 9 -61.46 72.50 -21.83
C ALA A 9 -61.49 71.04 -22.29
N SER A 10 -62.50 70.62 -23.07
CA SER A 10 -62.55 69.27 -23.64
C SER A 10 -61.44 69.04 -24.67
N LEU A 11 -61.07 70.07 -25.44
CA LEU A 11 -59.90 70.04 -26.32
C LEU A 11 -58.62 69.97 -25.48
N SER A 12 -58.46 70.75 -24.41
CA SER A 12 -57.28 70.72 -23.53
C SER A 12 -57.15 69.39 -22.80
N THR A 13 -58.26 68.84 -22.29
CA THR A 13 -58.29 67.51 -21.68
C THR A 13 -58.01 66.47 -22.73
N SER A 14 -58.71 66.43 -23.87
CA SER A 14 -58.43 65.45 -24.95
C SER A 14 -57.02 65.58 -25.52
N THR A 15 -56.47 66.79 -25.56
CA THR A 15 -55.09 67.07 -25.98
C THR A 15 -54.12 66.62 -24.89
N SER A 16 -54.43 66.80 -23.59
CA SER A 16 -53.58 66.34 -22.49
C SER A 16 -53.65 64.82 -22.29
N THR A 17 -54.83 64.19 -22.44
CA THR A 17 -54.95 62.73 -22.50
C THR A 17 -54.29 62.21 -23.76
N GLY A 18 -54.48 62.85 -24.92
CA GLY A 18 -53.81 62.47 -26.17
C GLY A 18 -52.28 62.57 -26.08
N ILE A 19 -51.76 63.65 -25.49
CA ILE A 19 -50.33 63.84 -25.20
C ILE A 19 -49.87 62.84 -24.14
N SER A 20 -50.64 62.57 -23.09
CA SER A 20 -50.27 61.59 -22.06
C SER A 20 -50.27 60.17 -22.61
N THR A 21 -51.22 59.80 -23.46
CA THR A 21 -51.24 58.51 -24.16
C THR A 21 -50.09 58.42 -25.17
N ALA A 22 -49.78 59.51 -25.88
CA ALA A 22 -48.59 59.58 -26.73
C ALA A 22 -47.29 59.48 -25.91
N GLN A 23 -47.20 60.12 -24.75
CA GLN A 23 -46.05 60.07 -23.85
C GLN A 23 -45.91 58.70 -23.20
N SER A 24 -47.00 58.05 -22.80
CA SER A 24 -47.01 56.65 -22.36
C SER A 24 -46.60 55.73 -23.50
N GLY A 25 -47.07 55.97 -24.73
CA GLY A 25 -46.65 55.24 -25.93
C GLY A 25 -45.17 55.40 -26.24
N VAL A 26 -44.62 56.61 -26.12
CA VAL A 26 -43.19 56.91 -26.23
C VAL A 26 -42.41 56.25 -25.09
N THR A 27 -42.94 56.24 -23.88
CA THR A 27 -42.31 55.58 -22.72
C THR A 27 -42.28 54.06 -22.93
N SER A 28 -43.38 53.44 -23.36
CA SER A 28 -43.44 52.02 -23.73
C SER A 28 -42.52 51.68 -24.91
N LEU A 29 -42.40 52.58 -25.88
CA LEU A 29 -41.45 52.43 -26.98
C LEU A 29 -40.01 52.51 -26.45
N SER A 30 -39.72 53.44 -25.54
CA SER A 30 -38.39 53.59 -24.94
C SER A 30 -37.99 52.36 -24.11
N THR A 31 -38.90 51.82 -23.31
CA THR A 31 -38.64 50.59 -22.53
C THR A 31 -38.53 49.37 -23.43
N GLY A 32 -39.30 49.32 -24.53
CA GLY A 32 -39.15 48.32 -25.59
C GLY A 32 -37.78 48.40 -26.27
N VAL A 33 -37.32 49.59 -26.63
CA VAL A 33 -35.99 49.84 -27.20
C VAL A 33 -34.87 49.49 -26.22
N SER A 34 -35.00 49.84 -24.93
CA SER A 34 -34.03 49.46 -23.90
C SER A 34 -33.98 47.95 -23.71
N SER A 35 -35.12 47.26 -23.69
CA SER A 35 -35.19 45.79 -23.59
C SER A 35 -34.62 45.10 -24.84
N LEU A 36 -34.84 45.69 -26.02
CA LEU A 36 -34.22 45.23 -27.26
C LEU A 36 -32.70 45.45 -27.21
N SER A 37 -32.21 46.55 -26.64
CA SER A 37 -30.78 46.83 -26.50
C SER A 37 -30.08 45.84 -25.55
N THR A 38 -30.72 45.49 -24.44
CA THR A 38 -30.19 44.46 -23.52
C THR A 38 -30.28 43.07 -24.13
N GLY A 39 -31.37 42.74 -24.84
CA GLY A 39 -31.48 41.52 -25.64
C GLY A 39 -30.42 41.42 -26.75
N LEU A 40 -30.09 42.53 -27.39
CA LEU A 40 -29.03 42.58 -28.41
C LEU A 40 -27.64 42.48 -27.78
N SER A 41 -27.40 43.13 -26.64
CA SER A 41 -26.13 43.03 -25.90
C SER A 41 -25.85 41.62 -25.41
N THR A 42 -26.86 40.94 -24.87
CA THR A 42 -26.76 39.53 -24.46
C THR A 42 -26.52 38.61 -25.66
N THR A 43 -27.21 38.85 -26.78
CA THR A 43 -26.92 38.16 -28.05
C THR A 43 -25.47 38.37 -28.50
N ASN A 44 -24.97 39.61 -28.44
CA ASN A 44 -23.58 39.94 -28.81
C ASN A 44 -22.55 39.26 -27.89
N SER A 45 -22.80 39.24 -26.57
CA SER A 45 -21.96 38.52 -25.61
C SER A 45 -21.96 37.01 -25.87
N ASN A 46 -23.11 36.41 -26.15
CA ASN A 46 -23.21 34.99 -26.49
C ASN A 46 -22.46 34.65 -27.78
N VAL A 47 -22.59 35.48 -28.82
CA VAL A 47 -21.83 35.35 -30.08
C VAL A 47 -20.33 35.50 -29.84
N THR A 48 -19.92 36.43 -28.97
CA THR A 48 -18.50 36.63 -28.62
C THR A 48 -17.94 35.42 -27.87
N SER A 49 -18.68 34.89 -26.89
CA SER A 49 -18.29 33.69 -26.13
C SER A 49 -18.26 32.44 -27.01
N LEU A 50 -19.21 32.31 -27.93
CA LEU A 50 -19.23 31.23 -28.91
C LEU A 50 -18.05 31.35 -29.87
N SER A 51 -17.78 32.53 -30.43
CA SER A 51 -16.63 32.79 -31.30
C SER A 51 -15.31 32.49 -30.58
N THR A 52 -15.19 32.89 -29.32
CA THR A 52 -14.01 32.62 -28.50
C THR A 52 -13.87 31.11 -28.30
N SER A 53 -14.90 30.43 -27.81
CA SER A 53 -14.88 28.98 -27.58
C SER A 53 -14.60 28.17 -28.84
N THR A 54 -15.21 28.56 -29.97
CA THR A 54 -14.97 27.94 -31.28
C THR A 54 -13.53 28.20 -31.74
N SER A 55 -12.99 29.41 -31.57
CA SER A 55 -11.59 29.71 -31.92
C SER A 55 -10.59 28.93 -31.07
N THR A 56 -10.82 28.80 -29.76
CA THR A 56 -9.98 28.00 -28.86
C THR A 56 -10.08 26.51 -29.18
N GLY A 57 -11.28 26.02 -29.47
CA GLY A 57 -11.53 24.64 -29.89
C GLY A 57 -10.83 24.31 -31.22
N ILE A 58 -10.95 25.18 -32.22
CA ILE A 58 -10.27 25.05 -33.52
C ILE A 58 -8.75 25.13 -33.32
N SER A 59 -8.23 26.05 -32.51
CA SER A 59 -6.79 26.15 -32.23
C SER A 59 -6.26 24.90 -31.54
N THR A 60 -7.02 24.32 -30.61
CA THR A 60 -6.64 23.07 -29.93
C THR A 60 -6.63 21.89 -30.90
N ALA A 61 -7.65 21.80 -31.77
CA ALA A 61 -7.69 20.80 -32.84
C ALA A 61 -6.53 20.97 -33.82
N GLN A 62 -6.18 22.21 -34.20
CA GLN A 62 -5.06 22.51 -35.08
C GLN A 62 -3.71 22.18 -34.45
N SER A 63 -3.53 22.45 -33.15
CA SER A 63 -2.36 21.98 -32.39
C SER A 63 -2.28 20.46 -32.34
N GLY A 64 -3.41 19.77 -32.14
CA GLY A 64 -3.48 18.30 -32.21
C GLY A 64 -3.09 17.76 -33.59
N VAL A 65 -3.61 18.35 -34.66
CA VAL A 65 -3.24 18.01 -36.05
C VAL A 65 -1.75 18.30 -36.31
N THR A 66 -1.22 19.41 -35.76
CA THR A 66 0.20 19.75 -35.88
C THR A 66 1.08 18.73 -35.16
N SER A 67 0.75 18.35 -33.92
CA SER A 67 1.46 17.31 -33.16
C SER A 67 1.36 15.93 -33.84
N LEU A 68 0.20 15.62 -34.44
CA LEU A 68 0.05 14.39 -35.23
C LEU A 68 0.90 14.45 -36.51
N SER A 69 0.98 15.60 -37.16
CA SER A 69 1.81 15.80 -38.36
C SER A 69 3.30 15.70 -38.05
N THR A 70 3.75 16.23 -36.91
CA THR A 70 5.15 16.11 -36.47
C THR A 70 5.47 14.67 -36.07
N GLY A 71 4.58 14.01 -35.34
CA GLY A 71 4.68 12.58 -34.99
C GLY A 71 4.69 11.66 -36.21
N LEU A 72 3.87 11.96 -37.22
CA LEU A 72 3.85 11.23 -38.48
C LEU A 72 5.11 11.51 -39.30
N SER A 73 5.64 12.74 -39.27
CA SER A 73 6.89 13.10 -39.94
C SER A 73 8.11 12.42 -39.31
N THR A 74 8.18 12.32 -37.97
CA THR A 74 9.22 11.52 -37.29
C THR A 74 9.06 10.04 -37.58
N THR A 75 7.84 9.51 -37.60
CA THR A 75 7.59 8.12 -38.01
C THR A 75 8.04 7.88 -39.45
N ASN A 76 7.72 8.78 -40.38
CA ASN A 76 8.15 8.71 -41.77
C ASN A 76 9.68 8.80 -41.90
N SER A 77 10.33 9.66 -41.12
CA SER A 77 11.80 9.78 -41.08
C SER A 77 12.45 8.51 -40.53
N ASN A 78 11.87 7.90 -39.49
CA ASN A 78 12.33 6.64 -38.93
C ASN A 78 12.15 5.49 -39.93
N VAL A 79 11.02 5.44 -40.66
CA VAL A 79 10.79 4.47 -41.74
C VAL A 79 11.77 4.67 -42.90
N ALA A 80 12.11 5.92 -43.25
CA ALA A 80 13.12 6.22 -44.26
C ALA A 80 14.55 5.84 -43.81
N SER A 81 14.89 6.07 -42.54
CA SER A 81 16.17 5.62 -41.96
C SER A 81 16.24 4.10 -41.88
N LEU A 82 15.12 3.44 -41.56
CA LEU A 82 15.05 1.99 -41.57
C LEU A 82 15.14 1.42 -42.99
N SER A 83 14.50 2.05 -43.99
CA SER A 83 14.58 1.61 -45.38
C SER A 83 15.99 1.77 -45.94
N THR A 84 16.66 2.89 -45.65
CA THR A 84 18.08 3.09 -46.00
C THR A 84 19.00 2.12 -45.27
N GLY A 85 18.72 1.82 -43.99
CA GLY A 85 19.42 0.79 -43.22
C GLY A 85 19.23 -0.61 -43.82
N VAL A 86 18.00 -0.98 -44.20
CA VAL A 86 17.68 -2.26 -44.86
C VAL A 86 18.30 -2.34 -46.25
N SER A 87 18.33 -1.26 -47.03
CA SER A 87 19.04 -1.21 -48.31
C SER A 87 20.56 -1.30 -48.15
N SER A 88 21.11 -0.69 -47.11
CA SER A 88 22.54 -0.82 -46.78
C SER A 88 22.88 -2.24 -46.34
N LEU A 89 22.00 -2.87 -45.57
CA LEU A 89 22.13 -4.27 -45.18
C LEU A 89 21.93 -5.21 -46.38
N SER A 90 21.01 -4.92 -47.29
CA SER A 90 20.79 -5.73 -48.50
C SER A 90 21.96 -5.62 -49.47
N THR A 91 22.53 -4.42 -49.63
CA THR A 91 23.74 -4.21 -50.42
C THR A 91 24.95 -4.87 -49.76
N GLY A 92 25.12 -4.73 -48.43
CA GLY A 92 26.16 -5.42 -47.67
C GLY A 92 26.05 -6.95 -47.74
N LEU A 93 24.84 -7.49 -47.63
CA LEU A 93 24.57 -8.92 -47.75
C LEU A 93 24.75 -9.40 -49.20
N SER A 94 24.33 -8.62 -50.19
CA SER A 94 24.60 -8.92 -51.60
C SER A 94 26.10 -8.92 -51.89
N THR A 95 26.84 -7.97 -51.33
CA THR A 95 28.31 -7.90 -51.47
C THR A 95 28.97 -9.10 -50.79
N THR A 96 28.50 -9.47 -49.59
CA THR A 96 28.96 -10.68 -48.89
C THR A 96 28.64 -11.93 -49.71
N ASN A 97 27.44 -12.04 -50.27
CA ASN A 97 27.02 -13.17 -51.10
C ASN A 97 27.84 -13.24 -52.40
N SER A 98 28.11 -12.10 -53.06
CA SER A 98 29.00 -12.02 -54.21
C SER A 98 30.43 -12.39 -53.88
N ASN A 99 30.95 -11.98 -52.71
CA ASN A 99 32.29 -12.34 -52.25
C ASN A 99 32.39 -13.83 -51.91
N VAL A 100 31.40 -14.40 -51.23
CA VAL A 100 31.32 -15.84 -50.94
C VAL A 100 31.18 -16.65 -52.23
N THR A 101 30.36 -16.21 -53.18
CA THR A 101 30.24 -16.84 -54.50
C THR A 101 31.56 -16.76 -55.24
N SER A 102 32.21 -15.60 -55.27
CA SER A 102 33.50 -15.40 -55.94
C SER A 102 34.61 -16.22 -55.29
N LEU A 103 34.63 -16.33 -53.95
CA LEU A 103 35.57 -17.17 -53.22
C LEU A 103 35.28 -18.65 -53.44
N SER A 104 34.01 -19.06 -53.47
CA SER A 104 33.60 -20.43 -53.77
C SER A 104 33.96 -20.82 -55.20
N THR A 105 33.75 -19.93 -56.17
CA THR A 105 34.16 -20.13 -57.56
C THR A 105 35.67 -20.14 -57.68
N SER A 106 36.38 -19.19 -57.06
CA SER A 106 37.86 -19.13 -57.13
C SER A 106 38.50 -20.35 -56.46
N THR A 107 37.96 -20.79 -55.33
CA THR A 107 38.42 -21.99 -54.62
C THR A 107 38.09 -23.25 -55.40
N SER A 108 36.89 -23.35 -55.98
CA SER A 108 36.54 -24.51 -56.80
C SER A 108 37.34 -24.56 -58.11
N THR A 109 37.58 -23.42 -58.76
CA THR A 109 38.47 -23.33 -59.93
C THR A 109 39.93 -23.58 -59.56
N GLY A 110 40.37 -23.10 -58.40
CA GLY A 110 41.72 -23.33 -57.88
C GLY A 110 41.95 -24.80 -57.54
N ILE A 111 40.98 -25.46 -56.88
CA ILE A 111 41.00 -26.88 -56.59
C ILE A 111 40.85 -27.71 -57.87
N ALA A 112 40.04 -27.29 -58.84
CA ALA A 112 39.93 -27.96 -60.14
C ALA A 112 41.20 -27.80 -61.00
N SER A 113 41.85 -26.64 -60.93
CA SER A 113 43.14 -26.40 -61.57
C SER A 113 44.25 -27.19 -60.88
N LEU A 114 44.21 -27.30 -59.56
CA LEU A 114 45.13 -28.15 -58.81
C LEU A 114 44.86 -29.63 -59.06
N SER A 115 43.59 -30.05 -59.17
CA SER A 115 43.21 -31.45 -59.45
C SER A 115 43.59 -31.88 -60.86
N THR A 116 43.45 -30.99 -61.84
CA THR A 116 43.98 -31.20 -63.20
C THR A 116 45.51 -31.11 -63.23
N GLY A 117 46.11 -30.24 -62.41
CA GLY A 117 47.55 -30.13 -62.24
C GLY A 117 48.19 -31.40 -61.65
N ILE A 118 47.63 -31.95 -60.56
CA ILE A 118 48.09 -33.21 -59.94
C ILE A 118 47.83 -34.43 -60.83
N ALA A 119 46.79 -34.40 -61.66
CA ALA A 119 46.53 -35.44 -62.65
C ALA A 119 47.59 -35.46 -63.76
N ASN A 120 48.22 -34.32 -64.04
CA ASN A 120 49.28 -34.18 -65.05
C ASN A 120 50.70 -34.16 -64.45
N SER A 121 50.84 -34.25 -63.13
CA SER A 121 52.16 -34.32 -62.47
C SER A 121 52.60 -35.77 -62.26
N VAL A 122 53.92 -35.97 -62.18
CA VAL A 122 54.49 -37.29 -61.87
C VAL A 122 54.19 -37.64 -60.41
N GLN A 123 53.50 -38.76 -60.20
CA GLN A 123 53.18 -39.29 -58.88
C GLN A 123 54.04 -40.52 -58.59
N TYR A 124 54.45 -40.68 -57.33
CA TYR A 124 55.07 -41.91 -56.87
C TYR A 124 54.02 -43.01 -56.72
N ASP A 125 54.44 -44.26 -56.93
CA ASP A 125 53.55 -45.43 -56.85
C ASP A 125 52.98 -45.63 -55.44
N ASP A 126 53.76 -45.27 -54.42
CA ASP A 126 53.39 -45.37 -53.00
C ASP A 126 54.11 -44.31 -52.16
N ALA A 127 53.79 -44.27 -50.86
CA ALA A 127 54.35 -43.30 -49.91
C ALA A 127 55.85 -43.47 -49.62
N SER A 128 56.50 -44.56 -50.07
CA SER A 128 57.94 -44.80 -49.88
C SER A 128 58.80 -43.99 -50.85
N HIS A 129 58.20 -43.38 -51.89
CA HIS A 129 58.89 -42.58 -52.91
C HIS A 129 60.03 -43.33 -53.64
N THR A 130 60.01 -44.66 -53.65
CA THR A 130 61.07 -45.48 -54.26
C THR A 130 60.83 -45.78 -55.74
N LYS A 131 59.61 -45.57 -56.25
CA LYS A 131 59.21 -45.93 -57.61
C LYS A 131 58.15 -44.99 -58.18
N VAL A 132 58.24 -44.74 -59.49
CA VAL A 132 57.24 -44.03 -60.30
C VAL A 132 56.85 -44.93 -61.48
N THR A 133 55.56 -45.23 -61.63
CA THR A 133 54.97 -45.83 -62.82
C THR A 133 54.27 -44.74 -63.63
N LEU A 134 54.78 -44.48 -64.84
CA LEU A 134 54.22 -43.48 -65.74
C LEU A 134 52.86 -43.97 -66.27
N GLY A 135 51.81 -43.15 -66.11
CA GLY A 135 50.42 -43.52 -66.40
C GLY A 135 49.60 -43.95 -65.16
N GLY A 136 50.20 -43.93 -63.96
CA GLY A 136 49.54 -44.22 -62.68
C GLY A 136 49.91 -45.59 -62.09
N ALA A 137 49.79 -45.73 -60.77
CA ALA A 137 50.12 -46.96 -60.05
C ALA A 137 49.32 -48.16 -60.60
N GLY A 138 50.03 -49.17 -61.13
CA GLY A 138 49.43 -50.36 -61.74
C GLY A 138 49.14 -50.26 -63.25
N SER A 139 49.48 -49.14 -63.90
CA SER A 139 49.38 -49.02 -65.36
C SER A 139 50.31 -50.01 -66.08
N THR A 140 49.76 -50.77 -67.02
CA THR A 140 50.50 -51.72 -67.88
C THR A 140 50.73 -51.19 -69.29
N THR A 141 50.25 -49.98 -69.60
CA THR A 141 50.39 -49.36 -70.92
C THR A 141 51.64 -48.49 -70.94
N PRO A 142 52.62 -48.74 -71.84
CA PRO A 142 53.83 -47.93 -71.93
C PRO A 142 53.55 -46.47 -72.29
N VAL A 143 54.23 -45.53 -71.61
CA VAL A 143 54.13 -44.08 -71.86
C VAL A 143 55.41 -43.59 -72.56
N THR A 144 55.25 -42.81 -73.64
CA THR A 144 56.38 -42.21 -74.35
C THR A 144 56.91 -40.97 -73.60
N LEU A 145 58.20 -40.96 -73.23
CA LEU A 145 58.87 -39.79 -72.65
C LEU A 145 59.57 -38.96 -73.73
N THR A 146 59.15 -37.71 -73.89
CA THR A 146 59.73 -36.76 -74.86
C THR A 146 60.52 -35.67 -74.12
N ASN A 147 61.42 -34.98 -74.83
CA ASN A 147 62.24 -33.88 -74.29
C ASN A 147 63.16 -34.24 -73.10
N VAL A 148 63.66 -35.47 -73.03
CA VAL A 148 64.66 -35.87 -72.03
C VAL A 148 66.05 -35.41 -72.48
N ALA A 149 66.68 -34.50 -71.72
CA ALA A 149 68.06 -34.07 -71.95
C ALA A 149 69.06 -35.23 -71.75
N ALA A 150 70.29 -35.08 -72.25
CA ALA A 150 71.32 -36.10 -72.02
C ALA A 150 71.72 -36.10 -70.54
N GLY A 151 71.61 -37.25 -69.87
CA GLY A 151 72.02 -37.41 -68.47
C GLY A 151 73.52 -37.21 -68.28
N THR A 152 73.92 -36.48 -67.23
CA THR A 152 75.32 -36.21 -66.88
C THR A 152 75.73 -36.88 -65.57
N ASN A 153 74.78 -37.16 -64.67
CA ASN A 153 74.99 -37.90 -63.44
C ASN A 153 74.65 -39.39 -63.60
N PRO A 154 75.24 -40.31 -62.80
CA PRO A 154 74.98 -41.75 -62.92
C PRO A 154 73.53 -42.19 -62.71
N THR A 155 72.72 -41.36 -62.06
CA THR A 155 71.30 -41.62 -61.75
C THR A 155 70.33 -40.91 -62.68
N ASP A 156 70.82 -40.18 -63.68
CA ASP A 156 69.97 -39.51 -64.67
C ASP A 156 69.38 -40.52 -65.65
N ALA A 157 68.19 -40.25 -66.17
CA ALA A 157 67.61 -41.05 -67.24
C ALA A 157 68.43 -40.90 -68.53
N VAL A 158 68.79 -42.02 -69.16
CA VAL A 158 69.47 -42.03 -70.46
C VAL A 158 68.46 -41.72 -71.57
N ASN A 159 68.74 -40.71 -72.39
CA ASN A 159 67.88 -40.39 -73.52
C ASN A 159 68.21 -41.24 -74.77
N PHE A 160 67.32 -41.25 -75.76
CA PHE A 160 67.53 -42.02 -77.00
C PHE A 160 68.79 -41.59 -77.77
N GLY A 161 69.21 -40.32 -77.66
CA GLY A 161 70.46 -39.82 -78.24
C GLY A 161 71.72 -40.41 -77.58
N GLN A 162 71.73 -40.60 -76.27
CA GLN A 162 72.82 -41.27 -75.54
C GLN A 162 72.85 -42.77 -75.82
N LEU A 163 71.68 -43.42 -75.89
CA LEU A 163 71.58 -44.83 -76.29
C LEU A 163 72.01 -45.03 -77.75
N THR A 164 71.61 -44.11 -78.64
CA THR A 164 72.05 -44.09 -80.03
C THR A 164 73.55 -43.84 -80.08
N SER A 165 74.10 -42.86 -79.36
CA SER A 165 75.54 -42.55 -79.31
C SER A 165 76.35 -43.75 -78.80
N LEU A 166 75.86 -44.46 -77.78
CA LEU A 166 76.44 -45.71 -77.30
C LEU A 166 76.35 -46.80 -78.37
N SER A 167 75.20 -46.95 -79.05
CA SER A 167 75.00 -47.90 -80.15
C SER A 167 75.90 -47.59 -81.36
N THR A 168 76.03 -46.33 -81.77
CA THR A 168 76.98 -45.89 -82.80
C THR A 168 78.43 -46.03 -82.36
N SER A 169 78.77 -45.77 -81.10
CA SER A 169 80.13 -45.98 -80.59
C SER A 169 80.47 -47.47 -80.47
N THR A 170 79.49 -48.29 -80.10
CA THR A 170 79.64 -49.75 -80.03
C THR A 170 79.68 -50.36 -81.42
N SER A 171 78.84 -49.91 -82.36
CA SER A 171 78.85 -50.36 -83.75
C SER A 171 80.02 -49.79 -84.53
N ALA A 172 80.50 -48.58 -84.25
CA ALA A 172 81.77 -48.04 -84.74
C ALA A 172 82.94 -48.79 -84.12
N GLY A 173 82.87 -49.16 -82.84
CA GLY A 173 83.82 -50.04 -82.18
C GLY A 173 83.85 -51.44 -82.79
N ILE A 174 82.69 -52.04 -83.08
CA ILE A 174 82.54 -53.33 -83.77
C ILE A 174 82.95 -53.21 -85.24
N ASN A 175 82.70 -52.08 -85.91
CA ASN A 175 83.15 -51.82 -87.28
C ASN A 175 84.65 -51.54 -87.33
N SER A 176 85.23 -50.85 -86.35
CA SER A 176 86.68 -50.71 -86.16
C SER A 176 87.32 -52.03 -85.77
N LEU A 177 86.61 -52.90 -85.04
CA LEU A 177 87.05 -54.25 -84.74
C LEU A 177 86.91 -55.17 -85.96
N SER A 178 85.89 -54.97 -86.81
CA SER A 178 85.65 -55.74 -88.06
C SER A 178 86.58 -55.31 -89.18
N THR A 179 86.77 -54.00 -89.37
CA THR A 179 87.78 -53.44 -90.26
C THR A 179 89.16 -53.73 -89.70
N GLY A 180 89.38 -53.58 -88.40
CA GLY A 180 90.58 -54.02 -87.68
C GLY A 180 90.87 -55.50 -87.86
N LEU A 181 89.85 -56.36 -87.80
CA LEU A 181 89.92 -57.80 -88.06
C LEU A 181 90.06 -58.10 -89.55
N SER A 182 89.54 -57.27 -90.45
CA SER A 182 89.70 -57.39 -91.91
C SER A 182 91.06 -56.89 -92.37
N THR A 183 91.62 -55.84 -91.75
CA THR A 183 93.01 -55.41 -91.91
C THR A 183 93.93 -56.36 -91.17
N THR A 184 93.52 -56.97 -90.06
CA THR A 184 94.28 -58.08 -89.44
C THR A 184 94.21 -59.31 -90.32
N ASN A 185 93.10 -59.61 -90.99
CA ASN A 185 92.97 -60.72 -91.93
C ASN A 185 93.74 -60.43 -93.22
N SER A 186 93.68 -59.21 -93.74
CA SER A 186 94.44 -58.77 -94.93
C SER A 186 95.90 -58.57 -94.62
N SER A 187 96.25 -58.16 -93.39
CA SER A 187 97.61 -58.13 -92.87
C SER A 187 98.07 -59.53 -92.51
N VAL A 188 97.23 -60.48 -92.10
CA VAL A 188 97.60 -61.90 -91.93
C VAL A 188 97.77 -62.55 -93.30
N VAL A 189 96.96 -62.19 -94.30
CA VAL A 189 97.19 -62.58 -95.70
C VAL A 189 98.50 -61.93 -96.20
N SER A 190 98.73 -60.64 -95.96
CA SER A 190 99.93 -59.92 -96.39
C SER A 190 101.18 -60.22 -95.57
N LEU A 191 101.05 -60.64 -94.30
CA LEU A 191 102.07 -61.12 -93.37
C LEU A 191 102.28 -62.62 -93.57
N SER A 192 101.32 -63.39 -94.07
CA SER A 192 101.57 -64.71 -94.65
C SER A 192 102.34 -64.57 -95.97
N THR A 193 102.07 -63.53 -96.76
CA THR A 193 102.84 -63.17 -97.96
C THR A 193 104.17 -62.45 -97.65
N SER A 194 104.30 -61.77 -96.49
CA SER A 194 105.49 -60.97 -96.09
C SER A 194 106.35 -61.61 -95.00
N THR A 195 105.84 -62.54 -94.19
CA THR A 195 106.62 -63.35 -93.22
C THR A 195 107.08 -64.66 -93.85
N SER A 196 106.48 -65.05 -94.98
CA SER A 196 107.16 -65.96 -95.91
C SER A 196 108.40 -65.31 -96.54
N THR A 197 108.49 -63.97 -96.58
CA THR A 197 109.66 -63.23 -97.10
C THR A 197 110.49 -62.50 -96.03
N GLY A 198 109.93 -62.31 -94.82
CA GLY A 198 110.46 -61.55 -93.68
C GLY A 198 110.49 -62.35 -92.37
N LEU A 199 110.44 -63.69 -92.47
CA LEU A 199 111.39 -64.50 -91.73
C LEU A 199 112.72 -63.74 -91.67
N SER A 200 113.50 -64.29 -90.80
CA SER A 200 114.93 -64.36 -91.02
C SER A 200 115.58 -63.12 -90.47
N THR A 201 115.23 -61.93 -90.92
CA THR A 201 116.23 -60.87 -90.89
C THR A 201 116.10 -59.85 -89.77
N ALA A 202 114.92 -59.52 -89.24
CA ALA A 202 114.80 -58.43 -88.26
C ALA A 202 114.04 -58.76 -86.96
N GLN A 203 113.30 -59.88 -86.94
CA GLN A 203 112.64 -60.45 -85.77
C GLN A 203 113.60 -60.74 -84.60
N SER A 204 114.91 -60.89 -84.84
CA SER A 204 115.86 -61.21 -83.77
C SER A 204 116.46 -59.99 -83.06
N GLY A 205 116.71 -58.87 -83.75
CA GLY A 205 117.50 -57.77 -83.18
C GLY A 205 116.70 -56.70 -82.45
N MET A 206 115.51 -56.38 -82.96
CA MET A 206 114.78 -55.17 -82.55
C MET A 206 113.80 -55.40 -81.39
N THR A 207 113.43 -56.66 -81.14
CA THR A 207 112.49 -57.08 -80.09
C THR A 207 113.06 -56.92 -78.66
N SER A 208 114.38 -56.98 -78.49
CA SER A 208 115.01 -56.89 -77.15
C SER A 208 115.26 -55.45 -76.66
N LEU A 209 115.43 -54.47 -77.56
CA LEU A 209 115.75 -53.10 -77.14
C LEU A 209 114.50 -52.22 -76.98
N SER A 210 113.42 -52.50 -77.72
CA SER A 210 112.16 -51.76 -77.64
C SER A 210 111.31 -52.08 -76.40
N THR A 211 111.47 -53.29 -75.83
CA THR A 211 110.76 -53.76 -74.62
C THR A 211 111.27 -53.07 -73.35
N GLY A 212 112.58 -52.85 -73.21
CA GLY A 212 113.17 -52.16 -72.04
C GLY A 212 112.84 -50.66 -71.98
N LEU A 213 112.91 -49.96 -73.12
CA LEU A 213 112.65 -48.52 -73.17
C LEU A 213 111.15 -48.17 -73.04
N SER A 214 110.26 -49.03 -73.56
CA SER A 214 108.80 -48.86 -73.43
C SER A 214 108.29 -49.05 -72.00
N THR A 215 108.95 -49.91 -71.20
CA THR A 215 108.58 -50.15 -69.79
C THR A 215 108.88 -48.93 -68.91
N THR A 216 110.00 -48.24 -69.15
CA THR A 216 110.36 -47.01 -68.43
C THR A 216 109.45 -45.83 -68.80
N ASN A 217 109.09 -45.68 -70.08
CA ASN A 217 108.17 -44.65 -70.55
C ASN A 217 106.72 -44.86 -70.05
N SER A 218 106.29 -46.12 -69.89
CA SER A 218 104.96 -46.49 -69.37
C SER A 218 104.82 -46.20 -67.86
N ASN A 219 105.89 -46.39 -67.09
CA ASN A 219 105.92 -46.07 -65.65
C ASN A 219 105.88 -44.55 -65.39
N LEU A 220 106.60 -43.75 -66.19
CA LEU A 220 106.58 -42.29 -66.09
C LEU A 220 105.22 -41.70 -66.52
N THR A 221 104.59 -42.27 -67.55
CA THR A 221 103.24 -41.89 -68.01
C THR A 221 102.16 -42.29 -66.99
N SER A 222 102.30 -43.45 -66.34
CA SER A 222 101.37 -43.91 -65.29
C SER A 222 101.49 -43.10 -64.00
N LEU A 223 102.70 -42.68 -63.62
CA LEU A 223 102.91 -41.78 -62.47
C LEU A 223 102.35 -40.38 -62.76
N SER A 224 102.59 -39.82 -63.97
CA SER A 224 102.01 -38.54 -64.40
C SER A 224 100.48 -38.55 -64.45
N THR A 225 99.89 -39.68 -64.89
CA THR A 225 98.43 -39.86 -64.94
C THR A 225 97.84 -40.07 -63.54
N SER A 226 98.56 -40.74 -62.64
CA SER A 226 98.12 -40.94 -61.24
C SER A 226 98.25 -39.67 -60.39
N THR A 227 99.28 -38.86 -60.61
CA THR A 227 99.43 -37.55 -59.92
C THR A 227 98.43 -36.51 -60.44
N SER A 228 98.11 -36.50 -61.74
CA SER A 228 97.10 -35.59 -62.31
C SER A 228 95.67 -35.97 -61.90
N THR A 229 95.33 -37.26 -61.86
CA THR A 229 94.05 -37.75 -61.32
C THR A 229 93.92 -37.57 -59.81
N GLY A 230 95.02 -37.73 -59.06
CA GLY A 230 95.08 -37.43 -57.63
C GLY A 230 94.84 -35.95 -57.32
N ILE A 231 95.52 -35.03 -58.02
CA ILE A 231 95.32 -33.58 -57.86
C ILE A 231 93.91 -33.16 -58.31
N ALA A 232 93.37 -33.72 -59.39
CA ALA A 232 92.00 -33.45 -59.84
C ALA A 232 90.94 -33.93 -58.81
N THR A 233 91.18 -35.07 -58.15
CA THR A 233 90.31 -35.59 -57.08
C THR A 233 90.37 -34.68 -55.84
N VAL A 234 91.55 -34.22 -55.46
CA VAL A 234 91.73 -33.24 -54.36
C VAL A 234 91.07 -31.90 -54.71
N GLN A 235 91.18 -31.41 -55.95
CA GLN A 235 90.55 -30.17 -56.40
C GLN A 235 89.02 -30.26 -56.45
N SER A 236 88.47 -31.41 -56.85
CA SER A 236 87.04 -31.70 -56.79
C SER A 236 86.54 -31.79 -55.34
N GLY A 237 87.31 -32.39 -54.44
CA GLY A 237 87.04 -32.43 -53.00
C GLY A 237 87.06 -31.04 -52.35
N VAL A 238 88.05 -30.20 -52.66
CA VAL A 238 88.13 -28.80 -52.19
C VAL A 238 86.98 -27.96 -52.74
N THR A 239 86.58 -28.18 -53.99
CA THR A 239 85.42 -27.49 -54.60
C THR A 239 84.10 -27.94 -53.98
N SER A 240 83.94 -29.23 -53.67
CA SER A 240 82.75 -29.74 -52.95
C SER A 240 82.70 -29.25 -51.50
N LEU A 241 83.85 -29.11 -50.84
CA LEU A 241 83.92 -28.54 -49.50
C LEU A 241 83.65 -27.04 -49.51
N SER A 242 84.06 -26.30 -50.54
CA SER A 242 83.80 -24.86 -50.67
C SER A 242 82.31 -24.55 -50.94
N THR A 243 81.64 -25.37 -51.76
CA THR A 243 80.19 -25.27 -52.00
C THR A 243 79.39 -25.69 -50.76
N GLY A 244 79.81 -26.74 -50.07
CA GLY A 244 79.22 -27.17 -48.79
C GLY A 244 79.37 -26.11 -47.68
N LEU A 245 80.54 -25.48 -47.57
CA LEU A 245 80.79 -24.40 -46.61
C LEU A 245 80.00 -23.12 -46.97
N SER A 246 79.89 -22.78 -48.25
CA SER A 246 79.07 -21.64 -48.71
C SER A 246 77.58 -21.84 -48.45
N THR A 247 77.10 -23.07 -48.60
CA THR A 247 75.71 -23.46 -48.28
C THR A 247 75.46 -23.36 -46.78
N THR A 248 76.37 -23.88 -45.96
CA THR A 248 76.32 -23.74 -44.49
C THR A 248 76.33 -22.26 -44.08
N ASN A 249 77.20 -21.45 -44.68
CA ASN A 249 77.28 -20.01 -44.39
C ASN A 249 75.98 -19.27 -44.77
N SER A 250 75.36 -19.63 -45.89
CA SER A 250 74.08 -19.05 -46.33
C SER A 250 72.91 -19.46 -45.43
N ASN A 251 72.89 -20.70 -44.94
CA ASN A 251 71.90 -21.19 -43.98
C ASN A 251 72.05 -20.50 -42.62
N VAL A 252 73.29 -20.33 -42.13
CA VAL A 252 73.58 -19.60 -40.89
C VAL A 252 73.18 -18.13 -41.03
N ALA A 253 73.44 -17.50 -42.17
CA ALA A 253 72.99 -16.13 -42.44
C ALA A 253 71.46 -16.00 -42.43
N SER A 254 70.75 -16.92 -43.09
CA SER A 254 69.28 -16.95 -43.12
C SER A 254 68.67 -17.21 -41.75
N LEU A 255 69.29 -18.07 -40.94
CA LEU A 255 68.88 -18.30 -39.56
C LEU A 255 69.13 -17.06 -38.68
N SER A 256 70.25 -16.35 -38.89
CA SER A 256 70.57 -15.12 -38.15
C SER A 256 69.58 -13.99 -38.44
N THR A 257 69.14 -13.83 -39.69
CA THR A 257 68.13 -12.83 -40.07
C THR A 257 66.74 -13.21 -39.56
N GLY A 258 66.38 -14.49 -39.63
CA GLY A 258 65.14 -15.02 -39.04
C GLY A 258 65.08 -14.81 -37.52
N LEU A 259 66.17 -15.12 -36.81
CA LEU A 259 66.25 -14.92 -35.36
C LEU A 259 66.22 -13.44 -34.96
N THR A 260 66.86 -12.56 -35.74
CA THR A 260 66.82 -11.11 -35.50
C THR A 260 65.41 -10.54 -35.68
N THR A 261 64.68 -11.04 -36.69
CA THR A 261 63.28 -10.65 -36.94
C THR A 261 62.37 -11.13 -35.80
N ALA A 262 62.55 -12.38 -35.34
CA ALA A 262 61.81 -12.91 -34.20
C ALA A 262 62.12 -12.14 -32.90
N ALA A 263 63.38 -11.83 -32.63
CA ALA A 263 63.80 -11.05 -31.47
C ALA A 263 63.19 -9.63 -31.49
N SER A 264 63.14 -9.00 -32.67
CA SER A 264 62.52 -7.69 -32.85
C SER A 264 61.00 -7.74 -32.63
N GLY A 265 60.32 -8.77 -33.14
CA GLY A 265 58.89 -9.00 -32.90
C GLY A 265 58.56 -9.24 -31.43
N VAL A 266 59.37 -10.04 -30.73
CA VAL A 266 59.22 -10.28 -29.28
C VAL A 266 59.50 -9.01 -28.48
N SER A 267 60.51 -8.21 -28.86
CA SER A 267 60.80 -6.93 -28.23
C SER A 267 59.67 -5.91 -28.43
N ALA A 268 59.08 -5.86 -29.63
CA ALA A 268 57.92 -5.00 -29.92
C ALA A 268 56.69 -5.43 -29.13
N LEU A 269 56.41 -6.74 -29.04
CA LEU A 269 55.32 -7.27 -28.21
C LEU A 269 55.57 -7.00 -26.72
N SER A 270 56.79 -7.21 -26.24
CA SER A 270 57.20 -6.92 -24.85
C SER A 270 57.00 -5.44 -24.51
N THR A 271 57.41 -4.55 -25.42
CA THR A 271 57.22 -3.09 -25.28
C THR A 271 55.74 -2.73 -25.32
N GLY A 272 54.96 -3.33 -26.22
CA GLY A 272 53.52 -3.11 -26.32
C GLY A 272 52.74 -3.60 -25.10
N ILE A 273 53.14 -4.72 -24.50
CA ILE A 273 52.58 -5.22 -23.24
C ILE A 273 52.97 -4.31 -22.08
N ALA A 274 54.25 -3.92 -21.97
CA ALA A 274 54.74 -3.05 -20.89
C ALA A 274 54.07 -1.67 -20.92
N ASN A 275 53.79 -1.15 -22.11
CA ASN A 275 53.12 0.13 -22.31
C ASN A 275 51.58 0.01 -22.31
N GLY A 276 51.02 -1.20 -22.21
CA GLY A 276 49.57 -1.43 -22.24
C GLY A 276 48.89 -1.06 -23.56
N THR A 277 49.62 -1.10 -24.69
CA THR A 277 49.10 -0.79 -26.04
C THR A 277 48.77 -2.04 -26.84
N VAL A 278 48.99 -3.24 -26.28
CA VAL A 278 48.68 -4.54 -26.89
C VAL A 278 48.00 -5.41 -25.84
N GLY A 279 46.83 -5.98 -26.16
CA GLY A 279 46.06 -6.86 -25.26
C GLY A 279 44.58 -6.50 -25.17
N LEU A 280 43.83 -7.16 -24.29
CA LEU A 280 42.41 -6.85 -24.07
C LEU A 280 42.19 -5.63 -23.16
N VAL A 281 43.10 -5.37 -22.23
CA VAL A 281 43.11 -4.16 -21.39
C VAL A 281 44.17 -3.23 -21.94
N GLN A 282 43.75 -2.09 -22.48
CA GLN A 282 44.65 -1.16 -23.16
C GLN A 282 44.45 0.27 -22.66
N GLN A 283 45.53 1.02 -22.56
CA GLN A 283 45.47 2.47 -22.33
C GLN A 283 45.37 3.17 -23.68
N VAL A 284 44.29 3.91 -23.95
CA VAL A 284 44.07 4.55 -25.24
C VAL A 284 44.39 6.04 -25.14
N GLY A 285 45.43 6.47 -25.86
CA GLY A 285 45.85 7.87 -25.97
C GLY A 285 46.64 8.41 -24.76
N GLY A 286 47.90 8.78 -24.97
CA GLY A 286 48.76 9.45 -24.00
C GLY A 286 49.96 8.63 -23.50
N ALA A 287 50.91 9.31 -22.84
CA ALA A 287 52.06 8.68 -22.18
C ALA A 287 51.60 7.69 -21.07
N PRO A 288 52.40 6.66 -20.73
CA PRO A 288 52.05 5.69 -19.70
C PRO A 288 51.59 6.38 -18.40
N GLY A 289 50.39 6.04 -17.90
CA GLY A 289 49.87 6.52 -16.62
C GLY A 289 48.74 7.56 -16.67
N ASN A 290 48.43 8.17 -17.82
CA ASN A 290 47.47 9.30 -17.88
C ASN A 290 46.27 9.11 -18.83
N GLY A 291 46.22 8.04 -19.61
CA GLY A 291 45.17 7.75 -20.58
C GLY A 291 44.05 6.87 -20.01
N VAL A 292 42.89 6.85 -20.66
CA VAL A 292 41.75 6.02 -20.26
C VAL A 292 42.07 4.55 -20.50
N LEU A 293 41.92 3.71 -19.47
CA LEU A 293 41.96 2.26 -19.62
C LEU A 293 40.66 1.78 -20.28
N THR A 294 40.79 1.03 -21.36
CA THR A 294 39.70 0.37 -22.05
C THR A 294 39.83 -1.14 -21.95
N VAL A 295 38.71 -1.84 -21.96
CA VAL A 295 38.66 -3.31 -21.99
C VAL A 295 37.88 -3.72 -23.23
N GLY A 296 38.53 -4.43 -24.15
CA GLY A 296 37.87 -4.99 -25.33
C GLY A 296 37.28 -3.97 -26.33
N ALA A 297 37.75 -2.71 -26.32
CA ALA A 297 37.18 -1.63 -27.15
C ALA A 297 37.23 -1.95 -28.66
N ASN A 298 38.28 -2.62 -29.13
CA ASN A 298 38.43 -3.01 -30.54
C ASN A 298 37.70 -4.32 -30.90
N THR A 299 37.10 -5.00 -29.92
CA THR A 299 36.48 -6.32 -30.08
C THR A 299 35.00 -6.37 -29.66
N GLY A 300 34.42 -5.24 -29.23
CA GLY A 300 32.96 -5.09 -29.02
C GLY A 300 32.37 -5.79 -27.80
N GLY A 301 33.17 -6.07 -26.75
CA GLY A 301 32.67 -6.72 -25.53
C GLY A 301 31.76 -5.81 -24.71
N THR A 302 30.61 -6.32 -24.25
CA THR A 302 29.62 -5.59 -23.43
C THR A 302 29.63 -5.96 -21.95
N SER A 303 30.42 -6.96 -21.56
CA SER A 303 30.49 -7.50 -20.19
C SER A 303 31.91 -7.89 -19.82
N VAL A 304 32.30 -7.58 -18.58
CA VAL A 304 33.56 -8.01 -17.96
C VAL A 304 33.20 -9.02 -16.86
N ASP A 305 33.53 -10.28 -17.08
CA ASP A 305 33.33 -11.34 -16.09
C ASP A 305 34.58 -11.50 -15.22
N PHE A 306 34.43 -11.33 -13.91
CA PHE A 306 35.48 -11.57 -12.93
C PHE A 306 35.41 -12.98 -12.34
N ALA A 307 34.56 -13.88 -12.83
CA ALA A 307 34.46 -15.26 -12.38
C ALA A 307 35.63 -16.12 -12.89
N GLY A 308 36.12 -17.04 -12.04
CA GLY A 308 37.32 -17.85 -12.27
C GLY A 308 37.65 -18.72 -11.06
N THR A 309 38.62 -19.64 -11.16
CA THR A 309 38.70 -20.88 -10.35
C THR A 309 38.96 -20.77 -8.83
N ALA A 310 39.19 -19.60 -8.22
CA ALA A 310 39.05 -19.41 -6.76
C ALA A 310 38.93 -17.94 -6.30
N GLY A 311 37.95 -17.67 -5.41
CA GLY A 311 37.83 -16.44 -4.59
C GLY A 311 37.01 -15.29 -5.19
N ALA A 312 36.40 -14.45 -4.33
CA ALA A 312 35.78 -13.17 -4.72
C ALA A 312 36.87 -12.12 -5.02
N ARG A 313 36.64 -11.26 -6.02
CA ARG A 313 37.63 -10.27 -6.50
C ARG A 313 37.16 -8.89 -6.05
N GLN A 314 38.06 -8.12 -5.44
CA GLN A 314 37.77 -6.74 -5.04
C GLN A 314 38.20 -5.78 -6.15
N LEU A 315 37.29 -4.93 -6.60
CA LEU A 315 37.61 -3.78 -7.44
C LEU A 315 37.81 -2.56 -6.54
N SER A 316 39.06 -2.15 -6.33
CA SER A 316 39.42 -1.04 -5.44
C SER A 316 39.75 0.24 -6.23
N GLY A 317 39.69 1.40 -5.57
CA GLY A 317 40.00 2.70 -6.21
C GLY A 317 38.88 3.28 -7.08
N VAL A 318 37.67 2.71 -7.02
CA VAL A 318 36.50 3.23 -7.74
C VAL A 318 36.03 4.55 -7.10
N ALA A 319 36.19 5.65 -7.84
CA ALA A 319 35.62 6.95 -7.46
C ALA A 319 34.08 6.89 -7.44
N ALA A 320 33.43 7.84 -6.77
CA ALA A 320 31.98 7.89 -6.73
C ALA A 320 31.41 8.13 -8.15
N GLY A 321 30.49 7.27 -8.59
CA GLY A 321 29.85 7.41 -9.89
C GLY A 321 29.03 8.70 -9.99
N THR A 322 29.13 9.38 -11.13
CA THR A 322 28.44 10.65 -11.41
C THR A 322 27.42 10.52 -12.55
N ALA A 323 27.66 9.60 -13.49
CA ALA A 323 26.73 9.25 -14.55
C ALA A 323 25.89 7.99 -14.17
N PRO A 324 24.69 7.81 -14.75
CA PRO A 324 23.82 6.66 -14.46
C PRO A 324 24.44 5.29 -14.79
N THR A 325 25.49 5.26 -15.60
CA THR A 325 26.19 4.05 -16.05
C THR A 325 27.50 3.79 -15.29
N ASP A 326 27.87 4.67 -14.37
CA ASP A 326 29.10 4.50 -13.58
C ASP A 326 28.92 3.41 -12.53
N ALA A 327 30.02 2.74 -12.17
CA ALA A 327 30.02 1.81 -11.05
C ALA A 327 29.80 2.57 -9.73
N VAL A 328 28.85 2.10 -8.93
CA VAL A 328 28.59 2.64 -7.58
C VAL A 328 29.66 2.10 -6.62
N ASN A 329 30.34 3.00 -5.91
CA ASN A 329 31.31 2.57 -4.90
C ASN A 329 30.64 2.28 -3.54
N VAL A 330 31.38 1.65 -2.62
CA VAL A 330 30.86 1.26 -1.30
C VAL A 330 30.38 2.47 -0.49
N SER A 331 31.01 3.63 -0.62
CA SER A 331 30.57 4.84 0.11
C SER A 331 29.19 5.34 -0.35
N GLN A 332 28.89 5.26 -1.65
CA GLN A 332 27.58 5.61 -2.19
C GLN A 332 26.52 4.59 -1.76
N LEU A 333 26.85 3.29 -1.75
CA LEU A 333 25.94 2.25 -1.24
C LEU A 333 25.70 2.41 0.27
N GLN A 334 26.72 2.75 1.05
CA GLN A 334 26.60 3.03 2.48
C GLN A 334 25.77 4.29 2.74
N ALA A 335 25.88 5.33 1.91
CA ALA A 335 25.01 6.50 1.99
C ALA A 335 23.54 6.10 1.79
N VAL A 336 23.23 5.27 0.79
CA VAL A 336 21.87 4.74 0.59
C VAL A 336 21.43 3.84 1.76
N ALA A 337 22.31 2.97 2.27
CA ALA A 337 22.02 2.10 3.40
C ALA A 337 21.78 2.88 4.71
N SER A 338 22.46 4.01 4.90
CA SER A 338 22.23 4.89 6.04
C SER A 338 20.84 5.55 5.98
N VAL A 339 20.42 6.01 4.80
CA VAL A 339 19.06 6.54 4.58
C VAL A 339 18.01 5.44 4.77
N ALA A 340 18.29 4.21 4.34
CA ALA A 340 17.40 3.06 4.55
C ALA A 340 17.24 2.69 6.04
N SER A 341 18.28 2.91 6.86
CA SER A 341 18.26 2.58 8.30
C SER A 341 17.31 3.49 9.10
N ASP A 342 17.15 4.74 8.68
CA ASP A 342 16.23 5.71 9.29
C ASP A 342 14.84 5.72 8.63
N SER A 343 14.61 4.85 7.64
CA SER A 343 13.35 4.77 6.90
C SER A 343 12.31 3.89 7.62
N VAL A 344 11.03 4.23 7.46
CA VAL A 344 9.93 3.41 7.97
C VAL A 344 9.71 2.23 7.02
N LEU A 345 9.84 1.01 7.54
CA LEU A 345 9.61 -0.23 6.81
C LEU A 345 8.23 -0.81 7.13
N TYR A 346 7.65 -1.50 6.15
CA TYR A 346 6.44 -2.29 6.38
C TYR A 346 6.79 -3.60 7.08
N ASP A 347 5.86 -4.10 7.90
CA ASP A 347 6.11 -5.32 8.66
C ASP A 347 6.09 -6.58 7.79
N ASN A 348 5.45 -6.50 6.62
CA ASN A 348 5.29 -7.60 5.70
C ASN A 348 5.23 -7.11 4.24
N ALA A 349 5.46 -8.04 3.30
CA ALA A 349 5.46 -7.76 1.87
C ALA A 349 4.10 -7.34 1.29
N ALA A 350 2.98 -7.58 2.00
CA ALA A 350 1.65 -7.15 1.59
C ALA A 350 1.31 -5.72 2.04
N HIS A 351 2.23 -5.03 2.74
CA HIS A 351 2.10 -3.63 3.16
C HIS A 351 0.87 -3.35 4.05
N THR A 352 0.43 -4.33 4.83
CA THR A 352 -0.79 -4.20 5.65
C THR A 352 -0.56 -3.58 7.03
N SER A 353 0.69 -3.55 7.52
CA SER A 353 1.02 -2.95 8.82
C SER A 353 2.44 -2.36 8.85
N VAL A 354 2.65 -1.43 9.77
CA VAL A 354 3.92 -0.78 10.08
C VAL A 354 4.08 -0.77 11.60
N THR A 355 5.19 -1.31 12.10
CA THR A 355 5.63 -1.17 13.48
C THR A 355 6.75 -0.15 13.55
N LEU A 356 6.48 1.01 14.16
CA LEU A 356 7.49 2.06 14.36
C LEU A 356 8.59 1.50 15.29
N GLY A 357 9.83 1.45 14.79
CA GLY A 357 10.96 0.78 15.46
C GLY A 357 11.34 -0.59 14.89
N GLY A 358 10.57 -1.10 13.90
CA GLY A 358 10.84 -2.36 13.20
C GLY A 358 10.02 -3.55 13.71
N VAL A 359 9.96 -4.62 12.91
CA VAL A 359 9.20 -5.85 13.22
C VAL A 359 9.72 -6.48 14.51
N GLY A 360 8.85 -6.62 15.52
CA GLY A 360 9.20 -7.20 16.83
C GLY A 360 9.76 -6.19 17.83
N ALA A 361 9.72 -4.89 17.55
CA ALA A 361 10.10 -3.86 18.51
C ALA A 361 9.21 -3.92 19.77
N GLY A 362 9.83 -4.14 20.93
CA GLY A 362 9.14 -4.24 22.23
C GLY A 362 8.94 -2.90 22.95
N SER A 363 9.51 -1.81 22.44
CA SER A 363 9.40 -0.47 23.00
C SER A 363 8.66 0.45 22.03
N ALA A 364 7.66 1.18 22.53
CA ALA A 364 6.87 2.10 21.70
C ALA A 364 7.70 3.30 21.25
N VAL A 365 7.53 3.72 19.99
CA VAL A 365 8.18 4.90 19.41
C VAL A 365 7.18 6.06 19.36
N ALA A 366 7.61 7.25 19.79
CA ALA A 366 6.78 8.45 19.72
C ALA A 366 6.64 8.95 18.27
N LEU A 367 5.41 9.15 17.80
CA LEU A 367 5.13 9.79 16.51
C LEU A 367 4.88 11.29 16.72
N THR A 368 5.84 12.13 16.32
CA THR A 368 5.82 13.58 16.54
C THR A 368 5.61 14.36 15.24
N ASN A 369 5.28 15.66 15.34
CA ASN A 369 5.03 16.54 14.18
C ASN A 369 3.89 16.06 13.25
N VAL A 370 2.87 15.41 13.81
CA VAL A 370 1.68 14.96 13.07
C VAL A 370 0.72 16.14 12.89
N ALA A 371 0.49 16.54 11.64
CA ALA A 371 -0.52 17.53 11.30
C ALA A 371 -1.92 17.06 11.73
N THR A 372 -2.88 17.99 11.89
CA THR A 372 -4.27 17.62 12.20
C THR A 372 -4.87 16.79 11.08
N GLY A 373 -5.27 15.54 11.38
CA GLY A 373 -5.92 14.65 10.41
C GLY A 373 -7.36 15.07 10.13
N ALA A 374 -7.88 14.78 8.94
CA ALA A 374 -9.28 15.03 8.64
C ALA A 374 -10.19 14.11 9.48
N ILE A 375 -11.25 14.66 10.09
CA ILE A 375 -12.23 13.87 10.85
C ILE A 375 -13.48 13.70 9.99
N SER A 376 -13.62 12.53 9.36
CA SER A 376 -14.79 12.15 8.54
C SER A 376 -15.01 10.64 8.60
N SER A 377 -16.18 10.16 8.16
CA SER A 377 -16.54 8.73 8.20
C SER A 377 -15.69 7.81 7.31
N THR A 378 -14.90 8.38 6.40
CA THR A 378 -14.02 7.63 5.49
C THR A 378 -12.54 7.99 5.68
N SER A 379 -12.21 8.78 6.70
CA SER A 379 -10.83 9.21 6.93
C SER A 379 -9.95 8.05 7.38
N THR A 380 -8.76 7.97 6.80
CA THR A 380 -7.68 7.05 7.19
C THR A 380 -6.48 7.81 7.78
N ASP A 381 -6.65 9.09 8.09
CA ASP A 381 -5.60 9.94 8.63
C ASP A 381 -5.31 9.60 10.09
N ALA A 382 -4.05 9.76 10.50
CA ALA A 382 -3.70 9.72 11.92
C ALA A 382 -4.22 10.98 12.64
N VAL A 383 -4.94 10.79 13.75
CA VAL A 383 -5.35 11.89 14.63
C VAL A 383 -4.21 12.26 15.57
N ASN A 384 -3.96 13.56 15.76
CA ASN A 384 -2.89 14.01 16.66
C ASN A 384 -3.40 14.27 18.09
N GLY A 385 -2.47 14.46 19.02
CA GLY A 385 -2.79 14.68 20.44
C GLY A 385 -3.69 15.90 20.70
N SER A 386 -3.60 16.96 19.90
CA SER A 386 -4.48 18.13 20.05
C SER A 386 -5.94 17.84 19.69
N GLN A 387 -6.18 16.97 18.71
CA GLN A 387 -7.53 16.54 18.33
C GLN A 387 -8.15 15.62 19.37
N LEU A 388 -7.36 14.68 19.90
CA LEU A 388 -7.81 13.81 20.99
C LEU A 388 -8.04 14.60 22.28
N PHE A 389 -7.19 15.57 22.60
CA PHE A 389 -7.37 16.45 23.75
C PHE A 389 -8.60 17.37 23.61
N ALA A 390 -8.87 17.87 22.39
CA ALA A 390 -10.09 18.62 22.12
C ALA A 390 -11.35 17.74 22.31
N LEU A 391 -11.30 16.49 21.86
CA LEU A 391 -12.35 15.50 22.11
C LEU A 391 -12.47 15.18 23.61
N GLU A 392 -11.36 14.95 24.31
CA GLU A 392 -11.32 14.70 25.76
C GLU A 392 -11.92 15.88 26.52
N THR A 393 -11.59 17.12 26.14
CA THR A 393 -12.19 18.33 26.73
C THR A 393 -13.70 18.36 26.51
N GLN A 394 -14.18 17.99 25.32
CA GLN A 394 -15.62 17.89 25.03
C GLN A 394 -16.30 16.75 25.80
N VAL A 395 -15.64 15.59 25.95
CA VAL A 395 -16.13 14.43 26.71
C VAL A 395 -16.11 14.71 28.21
N SER A 396 -15.10 15.39 28.75
CA SER A 396 -15.04 15.82 30.15
C SER A 396 -16.05 16.91 30.46
N ALA A 397 -16.35 17.81 29.52
CA ALA A 397 -17.47 18.74 29.65
C ALA A 397 -18.81 18.00 29.65
N LEU A 398 -18.91 16.90 28.90
CA LEU A 398 -20.07 16.02 28.89
C LEU A 398 -20.18 15.22 30.20
N THR A 399 -19.10 14.76 30.82
CA THR A 399 -19.15 14.01 32.11
C THR A 399 -19.16 14.90 33.35
N GLY A 400 -18.72 16.15 33.25
CA GLY A 400 -18.84 17.19 34.28
C GLY A 400 -20.25 17.81 34.33
N TYR A 401 -21.01 17.70 33.23
CA TYR A 401 -22.45 17.79 33.25
C TYR A 401 -22.98 16.40 33.64
N SER A 402 -23.72 16.29 34.74
CA SER A 402 -24.42 15.04 35.01
C SER A 402 -25.33 14.75 33.82
N ILE A 403 -24.94 13.87 32.91
CA ILE A 403 -25.83 13.36 31.86
C ILE A 403 -27.05 12.87 32.63
N GLY A 404 -28.16 13.59 32.52
CA GLY A 404 -29.45 13.08 32.97
C GLY A 404 -29.60 11.72 32.32
N SER A 405 -29.62 10.69 33.17
CA SER A 405 -29.88 9.28 32.87
C SER A 405 -30.83 9.10 31.69
N GLY A 406 -30.27 9.02 30.48
CA GLY A 406 -31.05 8.88 29.25
C GLY A 406 -30.50 7.87 28.25
N LEU A 407 -29.26 7.39 28.40
CA LEU A 407 -28.69 6.49 27.38
C LEU A 407 -27.84 5.31 27.87
N LEU A 408 -27.49 5.19 29.15
CA LEU A 408 -26.77 4.02 29.65
C LEU A 408 -27.45 3.53 30.93
N GLY A 409 -28.13 2.39 30.83
CA GLY A 409 -29.00 1.85 31.87
C GLY A 409 -28.30 1.60 33.21
N SER A 410 -29.10 1.69 34.26
CA SER A 410 -28.89 1.12 35.60
C SER A 410 -27.50 1.33 36.20
N GLN A 411 -27.33 2.38 37.00
CA GLN A 411 -26.29 2.41 38.02
C GLN A 411 -26.81 2.97 39.34
N THR A 412 -26.77 2.11 40.35
CA THR A 412 -26.79 2.44 41.78
C THR A 412 -25.68 3.46 42.05
N ALA A 413 -26.04 4.74 42.16
CA ALA A 413 -25.11 5.80 42.50
C ALA A 413 -24.77 5.75 44.00
N THR A 414 -23.55 5.33 44.33
CA THR A 414 -22.96 5.30 45.69
C THR A 414 -22.13 6.55 46.02
N GLY A 415 -22.27 7.64 45.25
CA GLY A 415 -21.51 8.89 45.43
C GLY A 415 -22.39 10.07 45.84
N THR A 416 -21.86 10.90 46.73
CA THR A 416 -22.44 12.15 47.25
C THR A 416 -22.86 13.10 46.11
N GLN A 417 -24.16 13.28 45.89
CA GLN A 417 -24.70 14.14 44.83
C GLN A 417 -25.28 15.43 45.45
N THR A 418 -24.67 16.57 45.15
CA THR A 418 -25.26 17.89 45.40
C THR A 418 -26.33 18.16 44.36
N ALA A 419 -27.60 18.25 44.79
CA ALA A 419 -28.78 18.69 44.05
C ALA A 419 -29.00 18.11 42.63
N SER A 420 -29.97 17.18 42.52
CA SER A 420 -30.61 16.81 41.25
C SER A 420 -31.02 18.06 40.47
N GLY A 421 -30.40 18.27 39.29
CA GLY A 421 -30.54 19.48 38.46
C GLY A 421 -31.89 19.64 37.73
N SER A 422 -32.98 19.07 38.24
CA SER A 422 -34.32 19.38 37.71
C SER A 422 -34.82 20.71 38.30
N PRO A 423 -35.26 21.69 37.47
CA PRO A 423 -35.87 22.92 37.99
C PRO A 423 -37.17 22.66 38.76
N TYR A 424 -37.74 21.46 38.63
CA TYR A 424 -39.02 21.09 39.24
C TYR A 424 -38.87 20.24 40.51
N VAL A 425 -37.73 19.56 40.73
CA VAL A 425 -37.47 18.76 41.93
C VAL A 425 -36.03 18.95 42.38
N ALA A 426 -35.84 19.70 43.47
CA ALA A 426 -34.53 19.97 44.07
C ALA A 426 -34.41 19.31 45.46
N VAL A 427 -33.29 18.61 45.70
CA VAL A 427 -32.97 18.00 47.00
C VAL A 427 -31.59 18.51 47.43
N ASN A 428 -31.54 19.33 48.48
CA ASN A 428 -30.28 19.77 49.09
C ASN A 428 -29.97 18.86 50.30
N SER A 429 -29.03 17.93 50.13
CA SER A 429 -28.69 16.94 51.16
C SER A 429 -27.23 16.52 51.06
N THR A 430 -26.63 16.24 52.21
CA THR A 430 -25.33 15.55 52.35
C THR A 430 -25.48 14.08 52.78
N GLY A 431 -26.70 13.63 53.10
CA GLY A 431 -27.01 12.23 53.41
C GLY A 431 -26.97 11.32 52.17
N SER A 432 -26.99 10.01 52.39
CA SER A 432 -26.98 8.98 51.33
C SER A 432 -28.13 9.17 50.34
N ALA A 433 -27.99 8.59 49.14
CA ALA A 433 -29.02 8.66 48.11
C ALA A 433 -30.38 8.13 48.61
N ALA A 434 -31.45 8.72 48.09
CA ALA A 434 -32.81 8.22 48.28
C ALA A 434 -32.93 6.79 47.73
N SER A 435 -33.62 5.91 48.44
CA SER A 435 -33.74 4.48 48.14
C SER A 435 -35.20 4.10 47.87
N ALA A 436 -35.58 4.02 46.59
CA ALA A 436 -36.90 3.57 46.14
C ALA A 436 -36.78 2.13 45.61
N THR A 437 -36.78 1.14 46.50
CA THR A 437 -36.57 -0.28 46.15
C THR A 437 -37.87 -1.06 45.99
N GLY A 438 -38.99 -0.54 46.48
CA GLY A 438 -40.30 -1.12 46.25
C GLY A 438 -40.77 -0.94 44.80
N THR A 439 -41.59 -1.87 44.31
CA THR A 439 -42.25 -1.72 43.00
C THR A 439 -43.14 -0.48 43.02
N GLU A 440 -43.02 0.40 42.03
CA GLU A 440 -43.77 1.67 41.96
C GLU A 440 -43.57 2.58 43.20
N SER A 441 -42.42 2.46 43.87
CA SER A 441 -42.12 3.29 45.04
C SER A 441 -41.50 4.63 44.68
N VAL A 442 -41.66 5.62 45.57
CA VAL A 442 -41.10 6.97 45.42
C VAL A 442 -40.31 7.32 46.67
N ALA A 443 -39.02 7.65 46.51
CA ALA A 443 -38.17 8.14 47.59
C ALA A 443 -37.55 9.49 47.19
N ILE A 444 -37.83 10.54 47.97
CA ILE A 444 -37.38 11.91 47.70
C ILE A 444 -36.79 12.50 48.99
N GLY A 445 -35.51 12.84 48.98
CA GLY A 445 -34.76 13.35 50.14
C GLY A 445 -33.58 12.45 50.51
N GLY A 446 -32.51 13.02 51.07
CA GLY A 446 -31.37 12.21 51.52
C GLY A 446 -31.76 11.20 52.60
N ASN A 447 -31.20 9.99 52.55
CA ASN A 447 -31.54 8.87 53.43
C ASN A 447 -33.02 8.43 53.39
N SER A 448 -33.84 8.96 52.48
CA SER A 448 -35.24 8.51 52.36
C SER A 448 -35.28 7.07 51.84
N THR A 449 -36.22 6.27 52.35
CA THR A 449 -36.33 4.84 52.03
C THR A 449 -37.79 4.47 51.79
N ALA A 450 -38.12 4.07 50.57
CA ALA A 450 -39.41 3.51 50.16
C ALA A 450 -39.19 2.07 49.68
N SER A 451 -39.40 1.09 50.58
CA SER A 451 -38.89 -0.28 50.39
C SER A 451 -39.94 -1.33 50.04
N SER A 452 -41.22 -0.93 49.95
CA SER A 452 -42.33 -1.84 49.64
C SER A 452 -43.15 -1.34 48.44
N GLY A 453 -43.97 -2.21 47.86
CA GLY A 453 -44.84 -1.85 46.73
C GLY A 453 -45.70 -0.62 47.02
N ASN A 454 -45.80 0.30 46.06
CA ASN A 454 -46.61 1.52 46.14
C ASN A 454 -46.30 2.42 47.36
N SER A 455 -45.09 2.33 47.90
CA SER A 455 -44.68 3.13 49.07
C SER A 455 -44.11 4.50 48.68
N VAL A 456 -44.36 5.52 49.50
CA VAL A 456 -43.89 6.90 49.24
C VAL A 456 -43.15 7.43 50.46
N ALA A 457 -41.87 7.77 50.31
CA ALA A 457 -41.05 8.42 51.34
C ALA A 457 -40.60 9.80 50.87
N LEU A 458 -41.12 10.86 51.48
CA LEU A 458 -40.86 12.25 51.12
C LEU A 458 -40.29 13.03 52.31
N GLY A 459 -39.02 13.41 52.23
CA GLY A 459 -38.27 14.12 53.27
C GLY A 459 -36.97 13.41 53.66
N SER A 460 -36.01 14.16 54.21
CA SER A 460 -34.74 13.57 54.64
C SER A 460 -34.95 12.52 55.74
N GLY A 461 -34.47 11.31 55.54
CA GLY A 461 -34.64 10.18 56.47
C GLY A 461 -36.08 9.62 56.56
N ALA A 462 -37.00 10.06 55.70
CA ALA A 462 -38.36 9.50 55.66
C ALA A 462 -38.33 8.01 55.31
N LYS A 463 -39.12 7.17 55.99
CA LYS A 463 -39.09 5.71 55.87
C LYS A 463 -40.50 5.15 55.66
N SER A 464 -40.78 4.72 54.45
CA SER A 464 -42.03 4.06 54.05
C SER A 464 -41.74 2.60 53.75
N THR A 465 -41.89 1.73 54.75
CA THR A 465 -41.39 0.35 54.66
C THR A 465 -42.44 -0.70 54.40
N ALA A 466 -43.73 -0.37 54.48
CA ALA A 466 -44.82 -1.30 54.24
C ALA A 466 -45.55 -1.03 52.92
N SER A 467 -46.28 -2.03 52.41
CA SER A 467 -47.03 -1.91 51.15
C SER A 467 -48.08 -0.79 51.22
N GLY A 468 -48.12 0.09 50.21
CA GLY A 468 -49.04 1.23 50.14
C GLY A 468 -48.85 2.27 51.26
N SER A 469 -47.74 2.22 52.00
CA SER A 469 -47.47 3.19 53.06
C SER A 469 -47.00 4.53 52.48
N THR A 470 -47.20 5.62 53.24
CA THR A 470 -46.74 6.96 52.86
C THR A 470 -46.13 7.68 54.06
N ALA A 471 -44.85 8.02 54.00
CA ALA A 471 -44.15 8.81 55.01
C ALA A 471 -43.80 10.19 54.45
N ILE A 472 -44.37 11.26 55.01
CA ILE A 472 -44.18 12.64 54.56
C ILE A 472 -43.65 13.48 55.73
N GLY A 473 -42.39 13.91 55.63
CA GLY A 473 -41.69 14.69 56.65
C GLY A 473 -40.33 14.08 56.99
N SER A 474 -39.39 14.90 57.46
CA SER A 474 -38.07 14.39 57.85
C SER A 474 -38.20 13.37 58.98
N ASN A 475 -37.58 12.19 58.82
CA ASN A 475 -37.65 11.07 59.75
C ASN A 475 -39.08 10.55 60.04
N ALA A 476 -40.07 10.88 59.21
CA ALA A 476 -41.40 10.26 59.30
C ALA A 476 -41.28 8.76 58.98
N THR A 477 -41.94 7.90 59.74
CA THR A 477 -41.88 6.44 59.58
C THR A 477 -43.27 5.85 59.42
N ALA A 478 -43.58 5.34 58.23
CA ALA A 478 -44.81 4.60 57.94
C ALA A 478 -44.46 3.11 57.78
N SER A 479 -44.65 2.35 58.86
CA SER A 479 -44.22 0.95 58.96
C SER A 479 -45.36 -0.06 58.87
N ALA A 480 -46.62 0.38 58.82
CA ALA A 480 -47.78 -0.48 58.63
C ALA A 480 -48.40 -0.38 57.22
N PRO A 481 -49.01 -1.46 56.69
CA PRO A 481 -49.64 -1.43 55.38
C PRO A 481 -50.72 -0.36 55.24
N ASN A 482 -50.77 0.32 54.09
CA ASN A 482 -51.78 1.34 53.78
C ASN A 482 -51.89 2.44 54.86
N SER A 483 -50.77 2.82 55.49
CA SER A 483 -50.72 3.83 56.55
C SER A 483 -49.99 5.09 56.08
N VAL A 484 -50.33 6.23 56.68
CA VAL A 484 -49.74 7.53 56.37
C VAL A 484 -49.11 8.14 57.63
N ALA A 485 -47.80 8.33 57.65
CA ALA A 485 -47.12 9.13 58.67
C ALA A 485 -46.93 10.56 58.13
N LEU A 486 -47.69 11.51 58.68
CA LEU A 486 -47.73 12.89 58.21
C LEU A 486 -47.07 13.84 59.23
N GLY A 487 -45.99 14.49 58.82
CA GLY A 487 -45.18 15.40 59.64
C GLY A 487 -43.84 14.79 60.05
N ALA A 488 -42.87 15.66 60.35
CA ALA A 488 -41.52 15.24 60.75
C ALA A 488 -41.55 14.37 62.02
N GLY A 489 -40.90 13.20 62.00
CA GLY A 489 -40.87 12.27 63.13
C GLY A 489 -42.20 11.60 63.49
N SER A 490 -43.24 11.73 62.65
CA SER A 490 -44.49 10.98 62.84
C SER A 490 -44.26 9.48 62.65
N ILE A 491 -45.00 8.66 63.39
CA ILE A 491 -44.92 7.20 63.34
C ILE A 491 -46.33 6.66 63.04
N ALA A 492 -46.48 5.96 61.92
CA ALA A 492 -47.69 5.22 61.57
C ALA A 492 -47.39 3.72 61.59
N ASP A 493 -47.68 3.10 62.74
CA ASP A 493 -47.43 1.69 63.05
C ASP A 493 -48.70 0.82 63.04
N GLN A 494 -49.86 1.42 62.73
CA GLN A 494 -51.15 0.73 62.58
C GLN A 494 -51.63 0.71 61.13
N PRO A 495 -52.12 -0.43 60.60
CA PRO A 495 -52.64 -0.49 59.24
C PRO A 495 -53.84 0.43 59.02
N ASN A 496 -54.02 0.95 57.80
CA ASN A 496 -55.17 1.80 57.43
C ASN A 496 -55.35 3.05 58.32
N SER A 497 -54.26 3.66 58.75
CA SER A 497 -54.30 4.82 59.65
C SER A 497 -53.52 6.00 59.08
N VAL A 498 -53.92 7.21 59.47
CA VAL A 498 -53.15 8.44 59.27
C VAL A 498 -52.66 8.89 60.64
N SER A 499 -51.36 8.82 60.87
CA SER A 499 -50.72 9.34 62.08
C SER A 499 -50.12 10.71 61.81
N VAL A 500 -50.57 11.70 62.59
CA VAL A 500 -50.04 13.07 62.53
C VAL A 500 -48.97 13.35 63.60
N GLY A 501 -48.50 12.32 64.30
CA GLY A 501 -47.57 12.45 65.42
C GLY A 501 -46.88 11.14 65.75
N SER A 502 -46.28 11.08 66.93
CA SER A 502 -45.76 9.85 67.53
C SER A 502 -46.13 9.84 69.01
N PRO A 503 -46.06 8.68 69.71
CA PRO A 503 -46.37 8.64 71.13
C PRO A 503 -45.58 9.68 71.93
N GLY A 504 -46.28 10.56 72.65
CA GLY A 504 -45.69 11.66 73.41
C GLY A 504 -45.30 12.90 72.59
N ASN A 505 -45.55 12.89 71.27
CA ASN A 505 -45.38 14.02 70.35
C ASN A 505 -46.62 14.16 69.47
N GLU A 506 -47.80 14.17 70.10
CA GLU A 506 -49.08 14.38 69.43
C GLU A 506 -49.20 15.81 68.87
N ARG A 507 -49.92 15.94 67.76
CA ARG A 507 -50.15 17.24 67.12
C ARG A 507 -51.62 17.61 67.17
N THR A 508 -51.88 18.89 67.42
CA THR A 508 -53.21 19.46 67.26
C THR A 508 -53.57 19.54 65.78
N ILE A 509 -54.74 19.02 65.40
CA ILE A 509 -55.31 19.22 64.07
C ILE A 509 -56.19 20.47 64.13
N THR A 510 -55.81 21.52 63.41
CA THR A 510 -56.52 22.81 63.40
C THR A 510 -57.18 23.06 62.06
N ASN A 511 -58.06 24.07 61.97
CA ASN A 511 -58.85 24.40 60.77
C ASN A 511 -59.79 23.27 60.31
N VAL A 512 -60.30 22.47 61.25
CA VAL A 512 -61.29 21.43 60.98
C VAL A 512 -62.68 22.07 60.92
N ALA A 513 -63.24 22.13 59.71
CA ALA A 513 -64.64 22.54 59.51
C ALA A 513 -65.61 21.56 60.20
N PRO A 514 -66.85 21.97 60.51
CA PRO A 514 -67.84 21.06 61.09
C PRO A 514 -68.09 19.85 60.19
N GLY A 515 -68.01 18.64 60.75
CA GLY A 515 -68.31 17.41 60.02
C GLY A 515 -69.79 17.32 59.63
N VAL A 516 -70.07 16.84 58.42
CA VAL A 516 -71.43 16.72 57.86
C VAL A 516 -71.83 15.26 57.72
N ASN A 517 -70.91 14.40 57.26
CA ASN A 517 -71.13 12.98 57.11
C ASN A 517 -70.76 12.20 58.38
N PRO A 518 -71.26 10.96 58.57
CA PRO A 518 -70.99 10.16 59.76
C PRO A 518 -69.50 9.83 60.01
N THR A 519 -68.66 9.91 58.98
CA THR A 519 -67.22 9.61 59.05
C THR A 519 -66.33 10.85 59.05
N ASP A 520 -66.92 12.04 59.07
CA ASP A 520 -66.15 13.28 59.13
C ASP A 520 -65.61 13.52 60.55
N ALA A 521 -64.47 14.20 60.65
CA ALA A 521 -63.94 14.61 61.95
C ALA A 521 -64.86 15.65 62.60
N VAL A 522 -65.14 15.49 63.89
CA VAL A 522 -65.93 16.45 64.69
C VAL A 522 -65.01 17.54 65.20
N ASN A 523 -65.38 18.81 65.01
CA ASN A 523 -64.62 19.92 65.56
C ASN A 523 -65.08 20.33 66.97
N MET A 524 -64.28 21.16 67.65
CA MET A 524 -64.58 21.60 69.03
C MET A 524 -65.88 22.40 69.14
N GLN A 525 -66.31 23.09 68.09
CA GLN A 525 -67.59 23.80 68.08
C GLN A 525 -68.76 22.81 68.14
N GLN A 526 -68.73 21.75 67.34
CA GLN A 526 -69.76 20.71 67.36
C GLN A 526 -69.80 19.98 68.71
N LEU A 527 -68.65 19.64 69.29
CA LEU A 527 -68.58 19.05 70.62
C LEU A 527 -69.12 20.00 71.70
N ASN A 528 -68.78 21.29 71.63
CA ASN A 528 -69.32 22.31 72.55
C ASN A 528 -70.84 22.47 72.40
N SER A 529 -71.38 22.40 71.18
CA SER A 529 -72.83 22.41 70.93
C SER A 529 -73.51 21.18 71.54
N VAL A 530 -72.91 19.99 71.41
CA VAL A 530 -73.40 18.77 72.07
C VAL A 530 -73.34 18.93 73.59
N GLN A 531 -72.24 19.43 74.15
CA GLN A 531 -72.09 19.66 75.58
C GLN A 531 -73.13 20.64 76.13
N GLN A 532 -73.41 21.73 75.40
CA GLN A 532 -74.46 22.69 75.74
C GLN A 532 -75.85 22.04 75.67
N GLY A 533 -76.10 21.20 74.66
CA GLY A 533 -77.33 20.40 74.54
C GLY A 533 -77.51 19.45 75.73
N VAL A 534 -76.47 18.70 76.12
CA VAL A 534 -76.49 17.80 77.29
C VAL A 534 -76.77 18.59 78.57
N ASN A 535 -76.14 19.75 78.75
CA ASN A 535 -76.37 20.61 79.90
C ASN A 535 -77.81 21.15 79.93
N ALA A 536 -78.40 21.46 78.77
CA ALA A 536 -79.79 21.87 78.67
C ALA A 536 -80.77 20.73 79.03
N VAL A 537 -80.52 19.51 78.54
CA VAL A 537 -81.29 18.31 78.90
C VAL A 537 -81.19 18.05 80.40
N ALA A 538 -80.00 18.10 80.99
CA ALA A 538 -79.79 17.91 82.43
C ALA A 538 -80.57 18.95 83.24
N ARG A 539 -80.48 20.23 82.87
CA ARG A 539 -81.24 21.32 83.48
C ARG A 539 -82.75 21.10 83.38
N GLN A 540 -83.27 20.70 82.22
CA GLN A 540 -84.70 20.43 82.05
C GLN A 540 -85.16 19.21 82.87
N ALA A 541 -84.37 18.13 82.88
CA ALA A 541 -84.66 16.94 83.69
C ALA A 541 -84.67 17.26 85.19
N TYR A 542 -83.63 17.94 85.70
CA TYR A 542 -83.53 18.31 87.12
C TYR A 542 -84.61 19.31 87.54
N SER A 543 -84.95 20.27 86.69
CA SER A 543 -86.06 21.20 86.95
C SER A 543 -87.41 20.50 86.94
N GLY A 544 -87.60 19.49 86.08
CA GLY A 544 -88.79 18.64 86.06
C GLY A 544 -88.96 17.83 87.34
N ILE A 545 -87.87 17.24 87.86
CA ILE A 545 -87.87 16.55 89.16
C ILE A 545 -88.25 17.54 90.27
N ALA A 546 -87.62 18.71 90.32
CA ALA A 546 -87.96 19.75 91.30
C ALA A 546 -89.44 20.18 91.21
N GLY A 547 -89.98 20.28 89.98
CA GLY A 547 -91.39 20.58 89.72
C GLY A 547 -92.35 19.48 90.21
N ALA A 548 -91.98 18.21 90.02
CA ALA A 548 -92.74 17.09 90.56
C ALA A 548 -92.70 17.06 92.10
N THR A 549 -91.55 17.34 92.72
CA THR A 549 -91.43 17.47 94.18
C THR A 549 -92.26 18.65 94.72
N ALA A 550 -92.32 19.76 93.99
CA ALA A 550 -93.17 20.89 94.38
C ALA A 550 -94.67 20.53 94.35
N LEU A 551 -95.11 19.74 93.36
CA LEU A 551 -96.50 19.27 93.23
C LEU A 551 -96.93 18.33 94.37
N THR A 552 -96.03 17.48 94.87
CA THR A 552 -96.33 16.56 95.98
C THR A 552 -96.50 17.28 97.31
N MET A 553 -95.85 18.44 97.48
CA MET A 553 -95.91 19.24 98.71
C MET A 553 -97.12 20.20 98.79
N ILE A 554 -98.02 20.18 97.80
CA ILE A 554 -99.28 20.94 97.87
C ILE A 554 -100.20 20.27 98.91
N PRO A 555 -100.65 20.98 99.96
CA PRO A 555 -101.56 20.44 100.97
C PRO A 555 -102.85 19.88 100.36
N ASP A 556 -103.38 18.80 100.95
CA ASP A 556 -104.69 18.24 100.56
C ASP A 556 -105.83 19.04 101.21
N VAL A 557 -107.06 18.86 100.72
CA VAL A 557 -108.25 19.54 101.27
C VAL A 557 -108.66 18.94 102.61
N ASP A 558 -108.71 19.79 103.64
CA ASP A 558 -109.12 19.39 104.99
C ASP A 558 -110.53 18.78 105.01
N PRO A 559 -110.82 17.83 105.94
CA PRO A 559 -112.15 17.25 106.10
C PRO A 559 -113.24 18.33 106.30
N GLY A 560 -114.33 18.25 105.53
CA GLY A 560 -115.45 19.21 105.59
C GLY A 560 -115.30 20.47 104.72
N LYS A 561 -114.21 20.63 103.96
CA LYS A 561 -114.03 21.69 102.95
C LYS A 561 -114.12 21.13 101.53
N THR A 562 -114.63 21.93 100.59
CA THR A 562 -114.87 21.51 99.19
C THR A 562 -113.69 21.75 98.26
N LEU A 563 -112.86 22.75 98.54
CA LEU A 563 -111.72 23.15 97.71
C LEU A 563 -110.57 23.67 98.59
N ALA A 564 -109.35 23.24 98.29
CA ALA A 564 -108.12 23.84 98.79
C ALA A 564 -107.25 24.27 97.62
N VAL A 565 -106.63 25.44 97.72
CA VAL A 565 -105.60 25.93 96.79
C VAL A 565 -104.33 26.11 97.59
N GLY A 566 -103.24 25.47 97.14
CA GLY A 566 -101.98 25.46 97.85
C GLY A 566 -100.80 25.75 96.93
N ILE A 567 -99.72 26.23 97.54
CA ILE A 567 -98.46 26.49 96.86
C ILE A 567 -97.41 25.53 97.45
N GLY A 568 -96.74 24.78 96.59
CA GLY A 568 -95.61 23.92 96.95
C GLY A 568 -94.31 24.46 96.36
N SER A 569 -93.17 24.14 96.97
CA SER A 569 -91.85 24.44 96.41
C SER A 569 -90.96 23.21 96.50
N GLY A 570 -90.09 23.03 95.51
CA GLY A 570 -89.16 21.90 95.44
C GLY A 570 -87.79 22.35 94.94
N ASN A 571 -86.73 21.74 95.47
CA ASN A 571 -85.36 21.94 95.02
C ASN A 571 -84.68 20.59 94.74
N TYR A 572 -83.96 20.49 93.64
CA TYR A 572 -83.15 19.32 93.31
C TYR A 572 -81.88 19.74 92.56
N MET A 573 -80.70 19.37 93.10
CA MET A 573 -79.38 19.65 92.50
C MET A 573 -79.18 21.12 92.09
N GLY A 574 -79.69 22.07 92.89
CA GLY A 574 -79.58 23.51 92.63
C GLY A 574 -80.68 24.10 91.74
N TYR A 575 -81.61 23.29 91.22
CA TYR A 575 -82.77 23.74 90.44
C TYR A 575 -84.01 23.82 91.33
N SER A 576 -84.72 24.94 91.29
CA SER A 576 -85.95 25.18 92.07
C SER A 576 -87.20 25.25 91.18
N ALA A 577 -88.33 24.80 91.72
CA ALA A 577 -89.63 24.94 91.10
C ALA A 577 -90.70 25.31 92.14
N VAL A 578 -91.74 25.99 91.68
CA VAL A 578 -92.92 26.37 92.47
C VAL A 578 -94.15 25.75 91.83
N ALA A 579 -95.00 25.13 92.62
CA ALA A 579 -96.24 24.55 92.18
C ALA A 579 -97.44 25.28 92.78
N ILE A 580 -98.47 25.48 91.97
CA ILE A 580 -99.79 25.89 92.43
C ILE A 580 -100.76 24.81 92.00
N GLY A 581 -101.56 24.34 92.92
CA GLY A 581 -102.58 23.36 92.60
C GLY A 581 -103.76 23.46 93.51
N PHE A 582 -104.79 22.74 93.12
CA PHE A 582 -106.00 22.59 93.87
C PHE A 582 -106.24 21.13 94.21
N SER A 583 -106.85 20.91 95.36
CA SER A 583 -107.50 19.64 95.70
C SER A 583 -108.96 19.93 95.97
N ALA A 584 -109.85 19.20 95.32
CA ALA A 584 -111.29 19.32 95.45
C ALA A 584 -111.90 17.98 95.87
N ARG A 585 -112.75 18.01 96.89
CA ARG A 585 -113.53 16.84 97.32
C ARG A 585 -114.91 16.96 96.70
N ILE A 586 -115.21 16.08 95.74
CA ILE A 586 -116.46 16.09 94.98
C ILE A 586 -117.58 15.39 95.75
N THR A 587 -117.25 14.26 96.39
CA THR A 587 -118.09 13.53 97.35
C THR A 587 -117.21 13.05 98.51
N ASP A 588 -117.81 12.51 99.59
CA ASP A 588 -117.04 11.99 100.74
C ASP A 588 -115.95 10.98 100.33
N ASN A 589 -116.24 10.21 99.28
CA ASN A 589 -115.39 9.15 98.75
C ASN A 589 -114.57 9.58 97.53
N LEU A 590 -114.90 10.68 96.84
CA LEU A 590 -114.24 11.09 95.60
C LEU A 590 -113.46 12.41 95.75
N LYS A 591 -112.15 12.35 95.48
CA LYS A 591 -111.25 13.50 95.44
C LYS A 591 -110.62 13.68 94.06
N VAL A 592 -110.45 14.92 93.65
CA VAL A 592 -109.69 15.31 92.47
C VAL A 592 -108.59 16.27 92.90
N LYS A 593 -107.35 16.00 92.51
CA LYS A 593 -106.22 16.92 92.70
C LYS A 593 -105.67 17.30 91.33
N GLY A 594 -105.41 18.58 91.14
CA GLY A 594 -104.80 19.11 89.93
C GLY A 594 -103.77 20.15 90.29
N GLY A 595 -102.68 20.23 89.55
CA GLY A 595 -101.68 21.25 89.81
C GLY A 595 -100.78 21.49 88.62
N VAL A 596 -100.20 22.67 88.62
CA VAL A 596 -99.17 23.09 87.70
C VAL A 596 -97.94 23.49 88.52
N SER A 597 -96.77 23.01 88.14
CA SER A 597 -95.50 23.53 88.62
C SER A 597 -94.73 24.22 87.52
N THR A 598 -94.12 25.34 87.88
CA THR A 598 -93.26 26.11 87.00
C THR A 598 -91.86 26.15 87.59
N SER A 599 -90.87 26.08 86.70
CA SER A 599 -89.45 26.15 87.00
C SER A 599 -88.77 27.01 85.94
N ALA A 600 -87.50 27.35 86.15
CA ALA A 600 -86.73 28.12 85.16
C ALA A 600 -86.59 27.44 83.78
N SER A 601 -86.89 26.14 83.68
CA SER A 601 -86.68 25.33 82.46
C SER A 601 -87.97 24.78 81.83
N GLY A 602 -89.14 25.06 82.42
CA GLY A 602 -90.42 24.60 81.91
C GLY A 602 -91.49 24.37 82.97
N THR A 603 -92.65 23.93 82.50
CA THR A 603 -93.87 23.73 83.31
C THR A 603 -94.29 22.27 83.30
N VAL A 604 -94.58 21.70 84.46
CA VAL A 604 -95.09 20.34 84.63
C VAL A 604 -96.52 20.42 85.15
N TYR A 605 -97.41 19.57 84.66
CA TYR A 605 -98.80 19.51 85.11
C TYR A 605 -99.10 18.11 85.61
N GLY A 606 -99.91 18.00 86.65
CA GLY A 606 -100.37 16.73 87.18
C GLY A 606 -101.83 16.82 87.56
N ALA A 607 -102.60 15.80 87.21
CA ALA A 607 -103.96 15.63 87.69
C ALA A 607 -104.14 14.19 88.15
N GLY A 608 -104.87 14.01 89.24
CA GLY A 608 -105.15 12.71 89.83
C GLY A 608 -106.56 12.68 90.39
N ILE A 609 -107.16 11.51 90.35
CA ILE A 609 -108.45 11.24 90.96
C ILE A 609 -108.28 10.09 91.94
N GLY A 610 -108.86 10.23 93.12
CA GLY A 610 -108.82 9.22 94.18
C GLY A 610 -110.22 8.89 94.62
N TYR A 611 -110.54 7.61 94.68
CA TYR A 611 -111.76 7.10 95.29
C TYR A 611 -111.41 6.27 96.52
N GLN A 612 -111.97 6.59 97.68
CA GLN A 612 -111.75 5.90 98.95
C GLN A 612 -113.05 5.20 99.35
N TRP A 613 -113.01 3.95 99.79
CA TRP A 613 -114.18 3.18 100.21
C TRP A 613 -114.12 2.75 101.67
#